data_AF-A0A4Q7FFJ0-F1
#
_entry.id   AF-A0A4Q7FFJ0-F1
#
_cell.length_a   1.000
_cell.length_b   1.000
_cell.length_c   1.000
_cell.angle_alpha   90.00
_cell.angle_beta   90.00
_cell.angle_gamma   90.00
#
_symmetry.space_group_name_H-M   'P 1'
#
loop_
_entity.id
_entity.type
_entity.pdbx_description
1 polymer ?
#
loop_
_entity_poly.entity_id
_entity_poly.type
_entity_poly.pdbx_seq_one_letter_code
_entity_poly.pdbx_strand_id
1 'polypeptide(L)'
;AGAFTLTENGLYTVEAWQRFLGRLTPSGLFTVSRWYAPGEVNETGRLVSLAVATLLASGAAEPRRHLFLAAAGHVATLIVTKSPLSPAALTALEDAAKANEFTVLLSPDASAPSAVLEKIVSATDRRVLDRATTGFYLDLTPPTDARPFFFNQLRFATLLDADVLSHFTHTGVFAGNLIATLTLAMLVLIAVALVAATIIIPLQPTVREAGWQLAVGGTAYFVLIGSGFMMVEIALLQRMS
;
A
#
# COMPACT_ATOMS: atom_id res chain seq x y z
N ALA A 1 14.66 1.52 0.96
CA ALA A 1 13.25 1.08 0.90
C ALA A 1 12.54 1.41 -0.43
N GLY A 2 12.97 2.41 -1.23
CA GLY A 2 12.25 2.80 -2.46
C GLY A 2 12.24 1.77 -3.61
N ALA A 3 13.14 0.78 -3.61
CA ALA A 3 13.24 -0.21 -4.70
C ALA A 3 12.02 -1.16 -4.81
N PHE A 4 11.27 -1.36 -3.72
CA PHE A 4 10.09 -2.23 -3.69
C PHE A 4 8.77 -1.47 -3.61
N THR A 5 8.80 -0.14 -3.74
CA THR A 5 7.60 0.69 -3.73
C THR A 5 6.56 0.19 -4.73
N LEU A 6 7.01 -0.14 -5.94
CA LEU A 6 6.16 -0.51 -7.07
C LEU A 6 5.93 -2.02 -7.18
N THR A 7 6.40 -2.80 -6.22
CA THR A 7 6.29 -4.27 -6.24
C THR A 7 4.99 -4.70 -5.60
N GLU A 8 4.27 -5.61 -6.28
CA GLU A 8 3.12 -6.31 -5.70
C GLU A 8 3.56 -7.15 -4.50
N ASN A 9 2.80 -7.09 -3.41
CA ASN A 9 3.07 -7.90 -2.23
C ASN A 9 1.78 -8.51 -1.68
N GLY A 10 1.55 -9.78 -2.06
CA GLY A 10 0.41 -10.57 -1.60
C GLY A 10 0.40 -10.88 -0.10
N LEU A 11 1.47 -10.59 0.66
CA LEU A 11 1.47 -10.79 2.13
C LEU A 11 0.77 -9.64 2.87
N TYR A 12 0.52 -8.51 2.23
CA TYR A 12 -0.07 -7.32 2.85
C TYR A 12 -1.43 -6.96 2.23
N THR A 13 -2.28 -7.97 2.05
CA THR A 13 -3.66 -7.82 1.58
C THR A 13 -4.64 -8.29 2.63
N VAL A 14 -5.87 -7.75 2.58
CA VAL A 14 -6.96 -8.16 3.50
C VAL A 14 -7.19 -9.67 3.39
N GLU A 15 -7.20 -10.22 2.19
CA GLU A 15 -7.43 -11.63 1.90
C GLU A 15 -6.32 -12.51 2.49
N ALA A 16 -5.06 -12.12 2.33
CA ALA A 16 -3.93 -12.84 2.93
C ALA A 16 -3.96 -12.78 4.45
N TRP A 17 -4.27 -11.62 5.03
CA TRP A 17 -4.36 -11.48 6.49
C TRP A 17 -5.55 -12.24 7.08
N GLN A 18 -6.67 -12.33 6.36
CA GLN A 18 -7.78 -13.20 6.74
C GLN A 18 -7.35 -14.67 6.75
N ARG A 19 -6.54 -15.11 5.77
CA ARG A 19 -5.96 -16.46 5.77
C ARG A 19 -5.00 -16.67 6.94
N PHE A 20 -4.12 -15.71 7.22
CA PHE A 20 -3.14 -15.81 8.30
C PHE A 20 -3.82 -15.87 9.67
N LEU A 21 -4.72 -14.91 9.93
CA LEU A 21 -5.53 -14.93 11.13
C LEU A 21 -6.34 -16.22 11.18
N GLY A 22 -7.03 -16.61 10.10
CA GLY A 22 -7.83 -17.83 10.03
C GLY A 22 -7.11 -19.10 10.50
N ARG A 23 -5.80 -19.21 10.27
CA ARG A 23 -4.96 -20.36 10.70
C ARG A 23 -4.48 -20.31 12.14
N LEU A 24 -4.65 -19.21 12.87
CA LEU A 24 -4.25 -19.14 14.28
C LEU A 24 -5.14 -20.04 15.15
N THR A 25 -4.59 -20.51 16.28
CA THR A 25 -5.40 -21.02 17.39
C THR A 25 -6.25 -19.89 17.99
N PRO A 26 -7.29 -20.20 18.80
CA PRO A 26 -8.11 -19.16 19.44
C PRO A 26 -7.33 -18.14 20.29
N SER A 27 -6.18 -18.57 20.85
CA SER A 27 -5.26 -17.75 21.64
C SER A 27 -3.98 -17.34 20.88
N GLY A 28 -3.94 -17.58 19.56
CA GLY A 28 -2.78 -17.27 18.73
C GLY A 28 -2.63 -15.76 18.47
N LEU A 29 -1.39 -15.35 18.22
CA LEU A 29 -1.01 -13.98 17.92
C LEU A 29 -0.44 -13.92 16.50
N PHE A 30 -0.82 -12.89 15.74
CA PHE A 30 -0.17 -12.54 14.49
C PHE A 30 0.59 -11.23 14.68
N THR A 31 1.89 -11.24 14.39
CA THR A 31 2.76 -10.08 14.60
C THR A 31 3.41 -9.64 13.30
N VAL A 32 3.48 -8.33 13.10
CA VAL A 32 4.10 -7.74 11.92
C VAL A 32 4.93 -6.53 12.34
N SER A 33 6.23 -6.59 12.08
CA SER A 33 7.17 -5.50 12.38
C SER A 33 7.56 -4.78 11.10
N ARG A 34 7.45 -3.44 11.10
CA ARG A 34 7.77 -2.58 9.95
C ARG A 34 8.56 -1.36 10.38
N TRP A 35 9.25 -0.75 9.41
CA TRP A 35 9.93 0.53 9.62
C TRP A 35 8.94 1.60 10.04
N TYR A 36 9.33 2.39 11.02
CA TYR A 36 8.55 3.44 11.65
C TYR A 36 9.39 4.71 11.77
N ALA A 37 8.80 5.84 11.41
CA ALA A 37 9.36 7.16 11.66
C ALA A 37 8.55 7.81 12.79
N PRO A 38 9.15 8.12 13.95
CA PRO A 38 8.45 8.78 15.04
C PRO A 38 7.74 10.05 14.60
N GLY A 39 6.46 10.18 14.96
CA GLY A 39 5.60 11.32 14.58
C GLY A 39 4.91 11.17 13.22
N GLU A 40 5.31 10.20 12.41
CA GLU A 40 4.74 9.93 11.09
C GLU A 40 3.84 8.68 11.12
N VAL A 41 2.72 8.72 10.40
CA VAL A 41 1.75 7.61 10.34
C VAL A 41 1.67 6.96 8.96
N ASN A 42 2.75 7.09 8.18
CA ASN A 42 2.83 6.68 6.77
C ASN A 42 2.55 5.17 6.60
N GLU A 43 3.59 4.35 6.68
CA GLU A 43 3.47 2.90 6.50
C GLU A 43 2.72 2.25 7.68
N THR A 44 2.95 2.73 8.90
CA THR A 44 2.28 2.26 10.12
C THR A 44 0.77 2.48 10.07
N GLY A 45 0.30 3.63 9.56
CA GLY A 45 -1.14 3.88 9.43
C GLY A 45 -1.80 2.93 8.44
N ARG A 46 -1.12 2.62 7.33
CA ARG A 46 -1.61 1.62 6.36
C ARG A 46 -1.57 0.19 6.91
N LEU A 47 -0.57 -0.13 7.73
CA LEU A 47 -0.51 -1.41 8.43
C LEU A 47 -1.69 -1.59 9.39
N VAL A 48 -2.00 -0.55 10.18
CA VAL A 48 -3.14 -0.57 11.10
C VAL A 48 -4.46 -0.60 10.33
N SER A 49 -4.60 0.14 9.23
CA SER A 49 -5.82 0.10 8.42
C SER A 49 -6.07 -1.28 7.81
N LEU A 50 -5.00 -1.98 7.38
CA LEU A 50 -5.07 -3.35 6.89
C LEU A 50 -5.52 -4.31 7.99
N ALA A 51 -5.00 -4.15 9.21
CA ALA A 51 -5.43 -4.93 10.38
C ALA A 51 -6.92 -4.73 10.68
N VAL A 52 -7.35 -3.47 10.75
CA VAL A 52 -8.75 -3.10 11.02
C VAL A 52 -9.67 -3.67 9.93
N ALA A 53 -9.33 -3.51 8.65
CA ALA A 53 -10.11 -4.06 7.56
C ALA A 53 -10.24 -5.58 7.64
N THR A 54 -9.15 -6.27 7.97
CA THR A 54 -9.13 -7.73 8.12
C THR A 54 -10.02 -8.19 9.27
N LEU A 55 -9.95 -7.51 10.41
CA LEU A 55 -10.75 -7.80 11.59
C LEU A 55 -12.24 -7.57 11.33
N LEU A 56 -12.60 -6.43 10.71
CA LEU A 56 -13.97 -6.13 10.29
C LEU A 56 -14.51 -7.19 9.33
N ALA A 57 -13.73 -7.58 8.33
CA ALA A 57 -14.10 -8.62 7.37
C ALA A 57 -14.18 -10.03 8.00
N SER A 58 -13.59 -10.21 9.19
CA SER A 58 -13.67 -11.43 10.00
C SER A 58 -14.79 -11.36 11.06
N GLY A 59 -15.58 -10.29 11.09
CA GLY A 59 -16.74 -10.13 11.99
C GLY A 59 -16.44 -9.47 13.34
N ALA A 60 -15.25 -8.91 13.56
CA ALA A 60 -14.95 -8.19 14.78
C ALA A 60 -15.63 -6.81 14.79
N ALA A 61 -16.57 -6.58 15.71
CA ALA A 61 -17.29 -5.31 15.84
C ALA A 61 -16.41 -4.15 16.37
N GLU A 62 -15.41 -4.48 17.18
CA GLU A 62 -14.49 -3.51 17.80
C GLU A 62 -13.02 -3.87 17.51
N PRO A 63 -12.51 -3.60 16.29
CA PRO A 63 -11.16 -3.97 15.89
C PRO A 63 -10.06 -3.51 16.85
N ARG A 64 -10.22 -2.33 17.49
CA ARG A 64 -9.33 -1.81 18.53
C ARG A 64 -8.95 -2.85 19.58
N ARG A 65 -9.91 -3.63 20.06
CA ARG A 65 -9.70 -4.57 21.17
C ARG A 65 -8.82 -5.76 20.80
N HIS A 66 -8.55 -5.94 19.51
CA HIS A 66 -7.75 -7.03 18.98
C HIS A 66 -6.30 -6.62 18.68
N LEU A 67 -5.96 -5.34 18.88
CA LEU A 67 -4.73 -4.72 18.38
C LEU A 67 -3.89 -4.16 19.51
N PHE A 68 -2.58 -4.32 19.39
CA PHE A 68 -1.58 -3.62 20.20
C PHE A 68 -0.40 -3.24 19.30
N LEU A 69 0.10 -2.01 19.40
CA LEU A 69 1.20 -1.50 18.59
C LEU A 69 2.20 -0.78 19.48
N ALA A 70 3.46 -1.21 19.42
CA ALA A 70 4.55 -0.54 20.11
C ALA A 70 5.76 -0.37 19.17
N ALA A 71 6.55 0.68 19.42
CA ALA A 71 7.73 1.00 18.66
C ALA A 71 9.00 0.93 19.49
N ALA A 72 10.03 0.29 18.93
CA ALA A 72 11.40 0.28 19.40
C ALA A 72 12.24 1.12 18.43
N GLY A 73 12.47 2.38 18.76
CA GLY A 73 13.14 3.34 17.87
C GLY A 73 12.41 3.48 16.53
N HIS A 74 13.04 2.97 15.46
CA HIS A 74 12.53 3.06 14.08
C HIS A 74 11.80 1.81 13.58
N VAL A 75 11.40 0.91 14.47
CA VAL A 75 10.61 -0.27 14.12
C VAL A 75 9.36 -0.32 14.98
N ALA A 76 8.19 -0.37 14.34
CA ALA A 76 6.92 -0.59 15.02
C ALA A 76 6.46 -2.04 14.80
N THR A 77 6.02 -2.69 15.87
CA THR A 77 5.49 -4.06 15.85
C THR A 77 4.01 -4.04 16.19
N LEU A 78 3.19 -4.41 15.20
CA LEU A 78 1.76 -4.60 15.37
C LEU A 78 1.50 -6.04 15.80
N ILE A 79 0.63 -6.19 16.80
CA ILE A 79 0.07 -7.46 17.24
C ILE A 79 -1.42 -7.44 16.90
N VAL A 80 -1.89 -8.53 16.28
CA VAL A 80 -3.28 -8.76 15.91
C VAL A 80 -3.74 -10.10 16.46
N THR A 81 -4.93 -10.12 17.06
CA THR A 81 -5.51 -11.31 17.70
C THR A 81 -6.90 -11.63 17.13
N LYS A 82 -7.26 -12.93 17.12
CA LYS A 82 -8.62 -13.36 16.72
C LYS A 82 -9.70 -12.89 17.70
N SER A 83 -9.41 -13.01 18.98
CA SER A 83 -10.30 -12.62 20.07
C SER A 83 -9.77 -11.34 20.72
N PRO A 84 -10.64 -10.50 21.31
CA PRO A 84 -10.19 -9.35 22.08
C PRO A 84 -9.08 -9.72 23.07
N LEU A 85 -8.06 -8.87 23.17
CA LEU A 85 -6.98 -9.04 24.13
C LEU A 85 -7.58 -9.11 25.55
N SER A 86 -7.20 -10.14 26.30
CA SER A 86 -7.61 -10.25 27.69
C SER A 86 -6.89 -9.20 28.54
N PRO A 87 -7.45 -8.76 29.68
CA PRO A 87 -6.77 -7.83 30.57
C PRO A 87 -5.38 -8.30 30.99
N ALA A 88 -5.21 -9.59 31.27
CA ALA A 88 -3.91 -10.17 31.63
C ALA A 88 -2.90 -10.12 30.46
N ALA A 89 -3.35 -10.37 29.23
CA ALA A 89 -2.49 -10.26 28.05
C ALA A 89 -2.09 -8.80 27.79
N LEU A 90 -3.02 -7.86 27.97
CA LEU A 90 -2.76 -6.45 27.80
C LEU A 90 -1.74 -5.94 28.85
N THR A 91 -1.92 -6.27 30.13
CA THR A 91 -0.95 -5.93 31.17
C THR A 91 0.43 -6.50 30.86
N ALA A 92 0.52 -7.75 30.41
CA ALA A 92 1.80 -8.35 30.02
C ALA A 92 2.48 -7.62 28.85
N LEU A 93 1.70 -7.14 27.87
CA LEU A 93 2.21 -6.34 26.75
C LEU A 93 2.68 -4.96 27.20
N GLU A 94 1.93 -4.31 28.10
CA GLU A 94 2.29 -3.00 28.66
C GLU A 94 3.53 -3.08 29.54
N ASP A 95 3.63 -4.12 30.39
CA ASP A 95 4.82 -4.37 31.21
C ASP A 95 6.04 -4.67 30.35
N ALA A 96 5.89 -5.47 29.29
CA ALA A 96 6.96 -5.73 28.34
C ALA A 96 7.38 -4.46 27.59
N ALA A 97 6.43 -3.63 27.15
CA ALA A 97 6.72 -2.36 26.50
C ALA A 97 7.47 -1.42 27.46
N LYS A 98 7.05 -1.34 28.72
CA LYS A 98 7.71 -0.52 29.75
C LYS A 98 9.11 -1.01 30.07
N ALA A 99 9.29 -2.32 30.27
CA ALA A 99 10.58 -2.92 30.61
C ALA A 99 11.63 -2.76 29.50
N ASN A 100 11.19 -2.69 28.24
CA ASN A 100 12.08 -2.52 27.09
C ASN A 100 12.08 -1.08 26.54
N GLU A 101 11.46 -0.13 27.25
CA GLU A 101 11.34 1.28 26.84
C GLU A 101 10.71 1.49 25.45
N PHE A 102 9.79 0.59 25.06
CA PHE A 102 9.05 0.73 23.82
C PHE A 102 7.96 1.78 23.94
N THR A 103 7.83 2.61 22.91
CA THR A 103 6.75 3.61 22.83
C THR A 103 5.47 2.93 22.38
N VAL A 104 4.46 2.86 23.23
CA VAL A 104 3.13 2.34 22.86
C VAL A 104 2.42 3.34 21.95
N LEU A 105 2.06 2.90 20.74
CA LEU A 105 1.37 3.71 19.73
C LEU A 105 -0.12 3.39 19.64
N LEU A 106 -0.50 2.17 20.01
CA LEU A 106 -1.89 1.73 20.10
C LEU A 106 -2.03 0.71 21.24
N SER A 107 -2.99 0.97 22.13
CA SER A 107 -3.46 0.03 23.15
C SER A 107 -5.00 -0.01 23.09
N PRO A 108 -5.64 -1.16 23.39
CA PRO A 108 -7.09 -1.25 23.48
C PRO A 108 -7.73 -0.21 24.41
N ASP A 109 -7.09 0.09 25.53
CA ASP A 109 -7.68 0.86 26.63
C ASP A 109 -7.24 2.34 26.65
N ALA A 110 -6.40 2.76 25.69
CA ALA A 110 -5.89 4.12 25.59
C ALA A 110 -6.15 4.73 24.22
N SER A 111 -6.39 6.05 24.18
CA SER A 111 -6.41 6.79 22.92
C SER A 111 -5.02 6.77 22.27
N ALA A 112 -4.98 6.53 20.97
CA ALA A 112 -3.75 6.58 20.21
C ALA A 112 -3.20 8.02 20.19
N PRO A 113 -1.89 8.24 20.39
CA PRO A 113 -1.29 9.56 20.35
C PRO A 113 -1.50 10.29 19.02
N SER A 114 -1.64 9.54 17.93
CA SER A 114 -1.96 10.08 16.61
C SER A 114 -3.46 10.09 16.35
N ALA A 115 -4.00 11.26 16.02
CA ALA A 115 -5.39 11.42 15.61
C ALA A 115 -5.76 10.59 14.37
N VAL A 116 -4.79 10.30 13.48
CA VAL A 116 -5.02 9.46 12.29
C VAL A 116 -5.16 8.00 12.69
N LEU A 117 -4.24 7.48 13.51
CA LEU A 117 -4.32 6.11 14.03
C LEU A 117 -5.61 5.92 14.85
N GLU A 118 -5.96 6.91 15.66
CA GLU A 118 -7.18 6.91 16.47
C GLU A 118 -8.45 6.81 15.60
N LYS A 119 -8.51 7.56 14.49
CA LYS A 119 -9.63 7.47 13.53
C LYS A 119 -9.69 6.12 12.84
N ILE A 120 -8.55 5.56 12.45
CA ILE A 120 -8.46 4.28 11.75
C ILE A 120 -8.94 3.15 12.66
N VAL A 121 -8.39 3.07 13.87
CA VAL A 121 -8.66 1.96 14.80
C VAL A 121 -10.08 1.98 15.38
N SER A 122 -10.69 3.16 15.43
CA SER A 122 -12.06 3.33 15.92
C SER A 122 -13.13 3.06 14.84
N ALA A 123 -12.72 2.66 13.63
CA ALA A 123 -13.65 2.33 12.57
C ALA A 123 -14.41 1.03 12.87
N THR A 124 -15.73 1.10 12.87
CA THR A 124 -16.63 -0.03 13.14
C THR A 124 -17.14 -0.71 11.86
N ASP A 125 -16.90 -0.11 10.70
CA ASP A 125 -17.24 -0.69 9.40
C ASP A 125 -16.29 -0.19 8.30
N ARG A 126 -16.38 -0.82 7.13
CA ARG A 126 -15.50 -0.53 6.01
C ARG A 126 -15.64 0.90 5.48
N ARG A 127 -16.85 1.47 5.46
CA ARG A 127 -17.10 2.84 4.97
C ARG A 127 -16.51 3.89 5.91
N VAL A 128 -16.56 3.65 7.22
CA VAL A 128 -15.92 4.51 8.23
C VAL A 128 -14.40 4.45 8.07
N LEU A 129 -13.84 3.26 7.89
CA LEU A 129 -12.40 3.07 7.65
C LEU A 129 -11.93 3.76 6.36
N ASP A 130 -12.67 3.63 5.26
CA ASP A 130 -12.34 4.27 3.99
C ASP A 130 -12.33 5.79 4.14
N ARG A 131 -13.30 6.38 4.87
CA ARG A 131 -13.29 7.83 5.18
C ARG A 131 -12.09 8.24 6.04
N ALA A 132 -11.72 7.43 7.03
CA ALA A 132 -10.57 7.70 7.90
C ALA A 132 -9.23 7.67 7.14
N THR A 133 -9.13 6.88 6.07
CA THR A 133 -7.89 6.65 5.32
C THR A 133 -7.78 7.47 4.03
N THR A 134 -8.89 7.91 3.44
CA THR A 134 -8.89 8.66 2.16
C THR A 134 -8.52 10.13 2.31
N GLY A 135 -8.74 10.74 3.49
CA GLY A 135 -8.48 12.17 3.74
C GLY A 135 -7.02 12.53 4.07
N PHE A 136 -6.10 11.55 4.05
CA PHE A 136 -4.69 11.76 4.36
C PHE A 136 -3.88 12.01 3.08
N TYR A 137 -2.74 12.73 3.18
CA TYR A 137 -1.89 13.04 2.03
C TYR A 137 -1.25 11.81 1.38
N LEU A 138 -1.14 10.72 2.13
CA LEU A 138 -0.81 9.38 1.61
C LEU A 138 -2.05 8.49 1.49
N ASP A 139 -1.99 7.52 0.56
CA ASP A 139 -2.92 6.41 0.53
C ASP A 139 -2.68 5.46 1.71
N LEU A 140 -3.49 5.61 2.74
CA LEU A 140 -3.56 4.70 3.89
C LEU A 140 -4.62 3.63 3.71
N THR A 141 -5.28 3.55 2.56
CA THR A 141 -6.35 2.59 2.36
C THR A 141 -5.77 1.15 2.38
N PRO A 142 -6.47 0.20 3.00
CA PRO A 142 -5.97 -1.15 3.22
C PRO A 142 -5.89 -1.93 1.90
N PRO A 143 -4.74 -2.47 1.49
CA PRO A 143 -4.60 -3.17 0.20
C PRO A 143 -5.45 -4.44 0.13
N THR A 144 -5.79 -4.85 -1.09
CA THR A 144 -6.50 -6.10 -1.39
C THR A 144 -5.74 -6.85 -2.47
N ASP A 145 -6.09 -8.10 -2.73
CA ASP A 145 -5.48 -8.88 -3.83
C ASP A 145 -5.66 -8.21 -5.20
N ALA A 146 -6.71 -7.40 -5.38
CA ALA A 146 -6.92 -6.60 -6.59
C ALA A 146 -6.06 -5.31 -6.65
N ARG A 147 -5.43 -4.90 -5.53
CA ARG A 147 -4.50 -3.75 -5.45
C ARG A 147 -3.33 -4.05 -4.48
N PRO A 148 -2.46 -5.02 -4.75
CA PRO A 148 -1.52 -5.54 -3.75
C PRO A 148 -0.27 -4.65 -3.53
N PHE A 149 -0.43 -3.32 -3.56
CA PHE A 149 0.68 -2.36 -3.53
C PHE A 149 0.83 -1.69 -2.16
N PHE A 150 1.13 -2.46 -1.10
CA PHE A 150 1.24 -1.94 0.26
C PHE A 150 2.33 -0.84 0.41
N PHE A 151 3.45 -0.95 -0.30
CA PHE A 151 4.54 0.04 -0.22
C PHE A 151 4.30 1.28 -1.08
N ASN A 152 3.40 1.21 -2.06
CA ASN A 152 3.03 2.35 -2.89
C ASN A 152 1.91 3.16 -2.22
N GLN A 153 2.27 4.22 -1.52
CA GLN A 153 1.30 5.08 -0.82
C GLN A 153 1.05 6.40 -1.57
N LEU A 154 1.80 6.69 -2.63
CA LEU A 154 1.58 7.89 -3.43
C LEU A 154 0.39 7.70 -4.36
N ARG A 155 -0.43 8.75 -4.46
CA ARG A 155 -1.50 8.81 -5.44
C ARG A 155 -0.95 9.38 -6.73
N PHE A 156 -1.40 8.86 -7.87
CA PHE A 156 -1.03 9.41 -9.17
C PHE A 156 -1.37 10.91 -9.30
N ALA A 157 -2.50 11.33 -8.72
CA ALA A 157 -2.92 12.73 -8.72
C ALA A 157 -1.92 13.64 -8.00
N THR A 158 -1.21 13.13 -6.99
CA THR A 158 -0.20 13.90 -6.27
C THR A 158 0.93 14.34 -7.20
N LEU A 159 1.24 13.60 -8.28
CA LEU A 159 2.27 14.00 -9.26
C LEU A 159 1.89 15.23 -10.09
N LEU A 160 0.60 15.56 -10.14
CA LEU A 160 0.08 16.71 -10.89
C LEU A 160 -0.02 17.97 -10.00
N ASP A 161 0.20 17.85 -8.69
CA ASP A 161 0.17 18.99 -7.78
C ASP A 161 1.42 19.85 -7.97
N ALA A 162 1.23 21.17 -8.07
CA ALA A 162 2.33 22.13 -8.24
C ALA A 162 3.33 22.12 -7.06
N ASP A 163 2.89 21.63 -5.90
CA ASP A 163 3.66 21.56 -4.66
C ASP A 163 4.31 20.18 -4.42
N VAL A 164 4.40 19.30 -5.42
CA VAL A 164 5.14 18.02 -5.30
C VAL A 164 6.54 18.21 -4.73
N LEU A 165 7.21 19.29 -5.12
CA LEU A 165 8.57 19.57 -4.65
C LEU A 165 8.63 19.96 -3.16
N SER A 166 7.60 20.60 -2.62
CA SER A 166 7.57 20.99 -1.20
C SER A 166 7.46 19.76 -0.28
N HIS A 167 6.86 18.69 -0.80
CA HIS A 167 6.72 17.42 -0.09
C HIS A 167 8.03 16.60 -0.01
N PHE A 168 9.11 16.99 -0.71
CA PHE A 168 10.44 16.40 -0.50
C PHE A 168 11.01 16.67 0.91
N THR A 169 10.44 17.64 1.64
CA THR A 169 10.82 17.93 3.02
C THR A 169 10.36 16.84 4.01
N HIS A 170 9.35 16.03 3.64
CA HIS A 170 8.92 14.87 4.42
C HIS A 170 9.87 13.69 4.16
N THR A 171 10.75 13.43 5.13
CA THR A 171 11.76 12.37 5.05
C THR A 171 11.15 10.97 5.21
N GLY A 172 11.72 9.95 4.55
CA GLY A 172 11.33 8.54 4.72
C GLY A 172 10.57 7.91 3.54
N VAL A 173 9.49 7.17 3.83
CA VAL A 173 8.71 6.36 2.86
C VAL A 173 8.15 7.20 1.72
N PHE A 174 7.74 8.45 1.99
CA PHE A 174 7.23 9.39 0.98
C PHE A 174 8.29 9.72 -0.08
N ALA A 175 9.48 10.15 0.34
CA ALA A 175 10.58 10.47 -0.57
C ALA A 175 10.99 9.24 -1.40
N GLY A 176 11.04 8.05 -0.80
CA GLY A 176 11.34 6.80 -1.50
C GLY A 176 10.27 6.44 -2.54
N ASN A 177 9.00 6.65 -2.22
CA ASN A 177 7.90 6.46 -3.16
C ASN A 177 7.97 7.45 -4.33
N LEU A 178 8.27 8.71 -4.04
CA LEU A 178 8.28 9.80 -5.02
C LEU A 178 9.42 9.63 -6.02
N ILE A 179 10.62 9.34 -5.53
CA ILE A 179 11.79 9.08 -6.38
C ILE A 179 11.52 7.90 -7.32
N ALA A 180 10.97 6.79 -6.80
CA ALA A 180 10.64 5.63 -7.63
C ALA A 180 9.62 5.98 -8.72
N THR A 181 8.58 6.73 -8.36
CA THR A 181 7.52 7.14 -9.28
C THR A 181 8.03 8.11 -10.36
N LEU A 182 8.83 9.11 -9.99
CA LEU A 182 9.45 10.05 -10.93
C LEU A 182 10.46 9.36 -11.85
N THR A 183 11.21 8.39 -11.33
CA THR A 183 12.16 7.59 -12.12
C THR A 183 11.41 6.78 -13.18
N LEU A 184 10.32 6.11 -12.79
CA LEU A 184 9.46 5.39 -13.72
C LEU A 184 8.87 6.33 -14.79
N ALA A 185 8.34 7.48 -14.38
CA ALA A 185 7.78 8.46 -15.31
C ALA A 185 8.83 8.97 -16.32
N MET A 186 10.06 9.24 -15.87
CA MET A 186 11.16 9.64 -16.73
C MET A 186 11.57 8.53 -17.71
N LEU A 187 11.65 7.27 -17.25
CA LEU A 187 11.94 6.14 -18.12
C LEU A 187 10.86 5.94 -19.20
N VAL A 188 9.59 6.07 -18.84
CA VAL A 188 8.47 6.03 -19.79
C VAL A 188 8.58 7.18 -20.79
N LEU A 189 8.89 8.40 -20.35
CA LEU A 189 9.07 9.55 -21.23
C LEU A 189 10.22 9.32 -22.22
N ILE A 190 11.37 8.82 -21.75
CA ILE A 190 12.52 8.49 -22.61
C ILE A 190 12.14 7.40 -23.60
N ALA A 191 11.45 6.34 -23.17
CA ALA A 191 11.00 5.28 -24.05
C ALA A 191 10.04 5.80 -25.13
N VAL A 192 9.07 6.63 -24.77
CA VAL A 192 8.15 7.27 -25.71
C VAL A 192 8.90 8.18 -26.69
N ALA A 193 9.86 8.97 -26.21
CA ALA A 193 10.69 9.83 -27.05
C ALA A 193 11.53 9.01 -28.04
N LEU A 194 12.12 7.90 -27.59
CA LEU A 194 12.86 6.98 -28.46
C LEU A 194 11.95 6.31 -29.50
N VAL A 195 10.77 5.83 -29.11
CA VAL A 195 9.78 5.28 -30.05
C VAL A 195 9.37 6.34 -31.07
N ALA A 196 9.12 7.57 -30.65
CA ALA A 196 8.80 8.65 -31.56
C ALA A 196 9.96 8.94 -32.54
N ALA A 197 11.18 9.05 -32.04
CA ALA A 197 12.37 9.39 -32.82
C ALA A 197 12.81 8.27 -33.79
N THR A 198 12.68 7.01 -33.40
CA THR A 198 13.22 5.86 -34.13
C THR A 198 12.18 5.12 -34.97
N ILE A 199 10.90 5.19 -34.59
CA ILE A 199 9.82 4.48 -35.27
C ILE A 199 8.87 5.49 -35.90
N ILE A 200 8.21 6.34 -35.10
CA ILE A 200 7.10 7.17 -35.61
C ILE A 200 7.59 8.19 -36.66
N ILE A 201 8.64 8.96 -36.35
CA ILE A 201 9.16 10.01 -37.24
C ILE A 201 9.69 9.41 -38.55
N PRO A 202 10.54 8.36 -38.55
CA PRO A 202 11.03 7.76 -39.79
C PRO A 202 9.95 7.10 -40.64
N LEU A 203 8.85 6.61 -40.06
CA LEU A 203 7.75 5.99 -40.80
C LEU A 203 6.73 6.98 -41.40
N GLN A 204 6.80 8.28 -41.08
CA GLN A 204 5.85 9.27 -41.60
C GLN A 204 5.76 9.32 -43.14
N PRO A 205 6.86 9.25 -43.92
CA PRO A 205 6.79 9.24 -45.38
C PRO A 205 6.03 8.01 -45.90
N THR A 206 6.33 6.82 -45.37
CA THR A 206 5.69 5.56 -45.77
C THR A 206 4.19 5.57 -45.48
N VAL A 207 3.76 6.15 -44.36
CA VAL A 207 2.34 6.31 -44.01
C VAL A 207 1.60 7.21 -45.00
N ARG A 208 2.27 8.26 -45.50
CA ARG A 208 1.70 9.16 -46.52
C ARG A 208 1.52 8.44 -47.86
N GLU A 209 2.46 7.56 -48.22
CA GLU A 209 2.40 6.77 -49.46
C GLU A 209 1.34 5.65 -49.41
N ALA A 210 1.25 4.93 -48.28
CA ALA A 210 0.33 3.81 -48.11
C ALA A 210 -1.14 4.24 -47.90
N GLY A 211 -1.36 5.47 -47.45
CA GLY A 211 -2.69 6.01 -47.16
C GLY A 211 -3.15 5.77 -45.72
N TRP A 212 -3.88 6.74 -45.18
CA TRP A 212 -4.26 6.81 -43.76
C TRP A 212 -5.10 5.61 -43.28
N GLN A 213 -5.99 5.08 -44.12
CA GLN A 213 -6.87 3.97 -43.76
C GLN A 213 -6.09 2.67 -43.49
N LEU A 214 -5.08 2.37 -44.32
CA LEU A 214 -4.21 1.21 -44.16
C LEU A 214 -3.27 1.38 -42.96
N ALA A 215 -2.75 2.59 -42.74
CA ALA A 215 -1.91 2.88 -41.58
C ALA A 215 -2.69 2.71 -40.26
N VAL A 216 -3.87 3.32 -40.13
CA VAL A 216 -4.70 3.19 -38.93
C VAL A 216 -5.17 1.75 -38.73
N GLY A 217 -5.63 1.08 -39.79
CA GLY A 217 -6.07 -0.32 -39.73
C GLY A 217 -4.95 -1.26 -39.30
N GLY A 218 -3.76 -1.10 -39.88
CA GLY A 218 -2.57 -1.89 -39.53
C GLY A 218 -2.10 -1.60 -38.10
N THR A 219 -2.00 -0.34 -37.70
CA THR A 219 -1.65 0.03 -36.32
C THR A 219 -2.66 -0.53 -35.32
N ALA A 220 -3.96 -0.39 -35.57
CA ALA A 220 -5.00 -0.95 -34.70
C ALA A 220 -4.88 -2.47 -34.60
N TYR A 221 -4.64 -3.17 -35.71
CA TYR A 221 -4.44 -4.62 -35.73
C TYR A 221 -3.26 -5.05 -34.84
N PHE A 222 -2.10 -4.43 -35.00
CA PHE A 222 -0.92 -4.76 -34.19
C PHE A 222 -1.07 -4.36 -32.72
N VAL A 223 -1.74 -3.24 -32.43
CA VAL A 223 -2.07 -2.84 -31.06
C VAL A 223 -2.97 -3.89 -30.41
N LEU A 224 -4.01 -4.37 -31.11
CA LEU A 224 -4.92 -5.38 -30.57
C LEU A 224 -4.20 -6.72 -30.29
N ILE A 225 -3.34 -7.18 -31.20
CA ILE A 225 -2.54 -8.39 -30.98
C ILE A 225 -1.57 -8.20 -29.83
N GLY A 226 -0.86 -7.07 -29.79
CA GLY A 226 0.07 -6.74 -28.71
C GLY A 226 -0.63 -6.67 -27.36
N SER A 227 -1.78 -6.00 -27.27
CA SER A 227 -2.60 -5.95 -26.06
C SER A 227 -3.08 -7.34 -25.64
N GLY A 228 -3.55 -8.16 -26.59
CA GLY A 228 -3.97 -9.54 -26.30
C GLY A 228 -2.83 -10.40 -25.77
N PHE A 229 -1.65 -10.31 -26.39
CA PHE A 229 -0.44 -10.99 -25.92
C PHE A 229 -0.05 -10.56 -24.50
N MET A 230 0.04 -9.24 -24.25
CA MET A 230 0.39 -8.70 -22.93
C MET A 230 -0.61 -9.11 -21.85
N MET A 231 -1.91 -9.13 -22.14
CA MET A 231 -2.94 -9.58 -21.20
C MET A 231 -2.73 -11.05 -20.78
N VAL A 232 -2.40 -11.92 -21.73
CA VAL A 232 -2.12 -13.34 -21.46
C VAL A 232 -0.81 -13.49 -20.68
N GLU A 233 0.23 -12.78 -21.08
CA GLU A 233 1.54 -12.85 -20.44
C GLU A 233 1.48 -12.39 -18.97
N ILE A 234 0.85 -11.24 -18.70
CA ILE A 234 0.69 -10.72 -17.32
C ILE A 234 -0.04 -11.73 -16.44
N ALA A 235 -1.14 -12.31 -16.93
CA ALA A 235 -1.91 -13.30 -16.17
C ALA A 235 -1.09 -14.58 -15.86
N LEU A 236 -0.26 -15.03 -16.81
CA LEU A 236 0.60 -16.21 -16.63
C LEU A 236 1.73 -15.93 -15.64
N LEU A 237 2.38 -14.78 -15.74
CA LEU A 237 3.43 -14.37 -14.80
C LEU A 237 2.89 -14.28 -13.37
N GLN A 238 1.69 -13.72 -13.18
CA GLN A 238 1.05 -13.64 -11.86
C GLN A 238 0.66 -15.01 -11.30
N ARG A 239 0.25 -15.98 -12.14
CA ARG A 239 -0.08 -17.33 -11.68
C ARG A 239 1.14 -18.15 -11.29
N MET A 240 2.28 -17.91 -11.95
CA MET A 240 3.51 -18.69 -11.76
C MET A 240 4.47 -18.09 -10.71
N SER A 241 4.24 -16.83 -10.30
CA SER A 241 4.98 -16.16 -9.23
C SER A 241 4.38 -16.47 -7.86
#